data_AF-A0A0R1Q2Q7-F1
#
_entry.id   AF-A0A0R1Q2Q7-F1
#
_cell.length_a   1.000
_cell.length_b   1.000
_cell.length_c   1.000
_cell.angle_alpha   90.00
_cell.angle_beta   90.00
_cell.angle_gamma   90.00
#
_symmetry.space_group_name_H-M   'P 1'
#
loop_
_entity.id
_entity.type
_entity.pdbx_description
1 polymer ?
#
loop_
_entity_poly.entity_id
_entity_poly.type
_entity_poly.pdbx_seq_one_letter_code
_entity_poly.pdbx_strand_id
1 'polypeptide(L)'
;MFKQYVENEQFNLQINRFINDEFENDPVVQQDLETIVPQLKDTESWYKAWFQKAQERELDGQWSISSAYYQAAEFYLNSDDPRDQFVYEKYRTNFYKGYTDFEYESYKVPYENSYLPVVKLITPGATKNLLFFAGFDSYMEEMVKWHIL
;
A
#
# COMPACT_ATOMS: atom_id res chain seq x y z
N MET A 1 7.76 -3.25 15.15
CA MET A 1 8.99 -4.05 15.38
C MET A 1 9.04 -5.17 14.34
N PHE A 2 10.21 -5.58 13.85
CA PHE A 2 10.27 -6.70 12.90
C PHE A 2 9.79 -8.00 13.55
N LYS A 3 8.90 -8.73 12.87
CA LYS A 3 8.27 -9.98 13.33
C LYS A 3 8.50 -11.08 12.29
N GLN A 4 8.65 -12.32 12.77
CA GLN A 4 8.74 -13.49 11.91
C GLN A 4 7.37 -14.14 11.77
N TYR A 5 6.73 -13.96 10.62
CA TYR A 5 5.44 -14.54 10.25
C TYR A 5 5.58 -15.83 9.44
N VAL A 6 6.53 -15.86 8.50
CA VAL A 6 6.79 -16.99 7.58
C VAL A 6 8.28 -17.21 7.40
N GLU A 7 8.71 -18.43 7.07
CA GLU A 7 10.14 -18.72 6.83
C GLU A 7 10.69 -18.08 5.55
N ASN A 8 9.85 -17.89 4.54
CA ASN A 8 10.24 -17.22 3.31
C ASN A 8 10.58 -15.75 3.61
N GLU A 9 11.87 -15.40 3.52
CA GLU A 9 12.37 -14.07 3.90
C GLU A 9 11.75 -12.94 3.09
N GLN A 10 11.49 -13.15 1.79
CA GLN A 10 10.86 -12.14 0.93
C GLN A 10 9.43 -11.88 1.36
N PHE A 11 8.64 -12.94 1.58
CA PHE A 11 7.27 -12.80 2.07
C PHE A 11 7.26 -12.17 3.45
N ASN A 12 8.15 -12.59 4.34
CA ASN A 12 8.23 -12.03 5.67
C ASN A 12 8.54 -10.53 5.64
N LEU A 13 9.52 -10.10 4.82
CA LEU A 13 9.85 -8.70 4.64
C LEU A 13 8.64 -7.89 4.17
N GLN A 14 7.91 -8.37 3.16
CA GLN A 14 6.75 -7.65 2.63
C GLN A 14 5.58 -7.59 3.64
N ILE A 15 5.32 -8.65 4.41
CA ILE A 15 4.33 -8.59 5.50
C ILE A 15 4.72 -7.48 6.49
N ASN A 16 5.99 -7.45 6.89
CA ASN A 16 6.48 -6.43 7.81
C ASN A 16 6.35 -5.02 7.21
N ARG A 17 6.66 -4.82 5.92
CA ARG A 17 6.52 -3.52 5.23
C ARG A 17 5.07 -3.03 5.21
N PHE A 18 4.11 -3.88 4.86
CA PHE A 18 2.72 -3.45 4.70
C PHE A 18 1.97 -3.30 6.02
N ILE A 19 2.42 -3.96 7.09
CA ILE A 19 1.71 -4.02 8.36
C ILE A 19 2.37 -3.20 9.47
N ASN A 20 3.70 -3.25 9.61
CA ASN A 20 4.32 -2.88 10.89
C ASN A 20 4.27 -1.40 11.24
N ASP A 21 4.24 -0.51 10.24
CA ASP A 21 4.33 0.91 10.53
C ASP A 21 3.02 1.46 11.12
N GLU A 22 1.87 0.97 10.64
CA GLU A 22 0.55 1.50 11.02
C GLU A 22 -0.34 0.48 11.72
N PHE A 23 -0.28 -0.79 11.31
CA PHE A 23 -1.26 -1.81 11.68
C PHE A 23 -0.70 -2.92 12.59
N GLU A 24 0.55 -2.76 13.09
CA GLU A 24 1.23 -3.79 13.90
C GLU A 24 0.42 -4.27 15.10
N ASN A 25 -0.33 -3.35 15.71
CA ASN A 25 -1.11 -3.59 16.93
C ASN A 25 -2.62 -3.51 16.68
N ASP A 26 -3.05 -3.38 15.42
CA ASP A 26 -4.46 -3.36 15.08
C ASP A 26 -5.05 -4.78 15.26
N PRO A 27 -6.07 -4.97 16.13
CA PRO A 27 -6.59 -6.28 16.45
C PRO A 27 -7.29 -6.95 15.26
N VAL A 28 -7.88 -6.18 14.35
CA VAL A 28 -8.50 -6.70 13.13
C VAL A 28 -7.42 -7.25 12.20
N VAL A 29 -6.33 -6.51 12.05
CA VAL A 29 -5.19 -6.95 11.22
C VAL A 29 -4.49 -8.16 11.83
N GLN A 30 -4.32 -8.23 13.15
CA GLN A 30 -3.76 -9.43 13.78
C GLN A 30 -4.65 -10.66 13.52
N GLN A 31 -5.98 -10.51 13.60
CA GLN A 31 -6.91 -11.59 13.30
C GLN A 31 -6.89 -12.02 11.83
N ASP A 32 -6.70 -11.09 10.90
CA ASP A 32 -6.55 -11.40 9.48
C ASP A 32 -5.27 -12.18 9.21
N LEU A 33 -4.16 -11.79 9.83
CA LEU A 33 -2.87 -12.45 9.65
C LEU A 33 -2.91 -13.93 10.07
N GLU A 34 -3.68 -14.29 11.09
CA GLU A 34 -3.91 -15.69 11.46
C GLU A 34 -4.52 -16.52 10.31
N THR A 35 -5.27 -15.88 9.41
CA THR A 35 -5.89 -16.53 8.24
C THR A 35 -5.04 -16.42 6.98
N ILE A 36 -4.32 -15.31 6.79
CA ILE A 36 -3.49 -15.06 5.61
C ILE A 36 -2.24 -15.92 5.65
N VAL A 37 -1.48 -15.86 6.75
CA VAL A 37 -0.14 -16.45 6.87
C VAL A 37 -0.09 -17.95 6.52
N PRO A 38 -1.03 -18.81 6.99
CA PRO A 38 -1.00 -20.24 6.68
C PRO A 38 -1.19 -20.58 5.19
N GLN A 39 -1.68 -19.64 4.39
CA GLN A 39 -1.95 -19.84 2.97
C GLN A 39 -0.72 -19.55 2.09
N LEU A 40 0.26 -18.79 2.60
CA LEU A 40 1.35 -18.21 1.82
C LEU A 40 2.41 -19.27 1.44
N LYS A 41 2.27 -19.86 0.25
CA LYS A 41 3.17 -20.90 -0.28
C LYS A 41 3.95 -20.46 -1.51
N ASP A 42 3.36 -19.57 -2.28
CA ASP A 42 3.85 -19.04 -3.55
C ASP A 42 3.19 -17.68 -3.83
N THR A 43 3.60 -17.01 -4.92
CA THR A 43 3.12 -15.66 -5.24
C THR A 43 1.63 -15.64 -5.60
N GLU A 44 1.07 -16.74 -6.10
CA GLU A 44 -0.36 -16.83 -6.39
C GLU A 44 -1.22 -16.98 -5.13
N SER A 45 -0.79 -17.82 -4.18
CA SER A 45 -1.46 -17.95 -2.88
C SER A 45 -1.31 -16.67 -2.05
N TRP A 46 -0.19 -15.96 -2.18
CA TRP A 46 -0.04 -14.59 -1.68
C TRP A 46 -1.10 -13.66 -2.25
N TYR A 47 -1.17 -13.52 -3.58
CA TYR A 47 -2.17 -12.67 -4.24
C TYR A 47 -3.58 -12.98 -3.74
N LYS A 48 -3.98 -14.26 -3.76
CA LYS A 48 -5.34 -14.68 -3.38
C LYS A 48 -5.68 -14.35 -1.92
N ALA A 49 -4.77 -14.65 -0.99
CA ALA A 49 -5.01 -14.46 0.44
C ALA A 49 -5.17 -12.97 0.77
N TRP A 50 -4.27 -12.12 0.27
CA TRP A 50 -4.33 -10.67 0.48
C TRP A 50 -5.52 -10.03 -0.25
N PHE A 51 -5.76 -10.40 -1.51
CA PHE A 51 -6.85 -9.85 -2.30
C PHE A 51 -8.21 -10.14 -1.69
N GLN A 52 -8.45 -11.39 -1.26
CA GLN A 52 -9.70 -11.75 -0.60
C GLN A 52 -9.91 -10.91 0.67
N LYS A 53 -8.87 -10.77 1.51
CA LYS A 53 -8.97 -9.98 2.74
C LYS A 53 -9.13 -8.50 2.47
N ALA A 54 -8.51 -7.98 1.42
CA ALA A 54 -8.71 -6.60 0.98
C ALA A 54 -10.18 -6.33 0.63
N GLN A 55 -10.84 -7.26 -0.07
CA GLN A 55 -12.26 -7.16 -0.41
C GLN A 55 -13.16 -7.20 0.82
N GLU A 56 -12.89 -8.11 1.77
CA GLU A 56 -13.64 -8.18 3.03
C GLU A 56 -13.56 -6.85 3.81
N ARG A 57 -12.34 -6.30 3.95
CA ARG A 57 -12.11 -5.03 4.64
C ARG A 57 -12.68 -3.83 3.88
N GLU A 58 -12.68 -3.87 2.54
CA GLU A 58 -13.36 -2.86 1.71
C GLU A 58 -14.86 -2.83 1.98
N LEU A 59 -15.50 -4.01 2.07
CA LEU A 59 -16.93 -4.14 2.36
C LEU A 59 -17.27 -3.65 3.77
N ASP A 60 -16.38 -3.86 4.74
CA ASP A 60 -16.51 -3.35 6.10
C ASP A 60 -16.25 -1.84 6.23
N GLY A 61 -15.84 -1.16 5.14
CA GLY A 61 -15.49 0.26 5.14
C GLY A 61 -14.16 0.58 5.83
N GLN A 62 -13.31 -0.42 6.04
CA GLN A 62 -11.97 -0.28 6.65
C GLN A 62 -10.95 0.09 5.57
N TRP A 63 -11.10 1.30 5.01
CA TRP A 63 -10.43 1.70 3.77
C TRP A 63 -8.90 1.68 3.85
N SER A 64 -8.28 2.14 4.94
CA SER A 64 -6.81 2.15 5.08
C SER A 64 -6.22 0.73 5.13
N ILE A 65 -6.86 -0.17 5.88
CA ILE A 65 -6.47 -1.59 5.95
C ILE A 65 -6.67 -2.26 4.58
N SER A 66 -7.84 -2.05 3.97
CA SER A 66 -8.14 -2.58 2.62
C SER A 66 -7.13 -2.10 1.58
N SER A 67 -6.73 -0.82 1.64
CA SER A 67 -5.68 -0.27 0.77
C SER A 67 -4.36 -1.02 0.95
N ALA A 68 -3.86 -1.17 2.18
CA ALA A 68 -2.63 -1.90 2.45
C ALA A 68 -2.69 -3.36 1.96
N TYR A 69 -3.84 -4.01 2.08
CA TYR A 69 -4.02 -5.39 1.61
C TYR A 69 -4.10 -5.50 0.09
N TYR A 70 -4.73 -4.54 -0.60
CA TYR A 70 -4.70 -4.49 -2.06
C TYR A 70 -3.27 -4.24 -2.57
N GLN A 71 -2.51 -3.37 -1.90
CA GLN A 71 -1.10 -3.16 -2.20
C GLN A 71 -0.29 -4.45 -2.02
N ALA A 72 -0.50 -5.15 -0.90
CA ALA A 72 0.15 -6.44 -0.66
C ALA A 72 -0.23 -7.45 -1.76
N ALA A 73 -1.51 -7.54 -2.13
CA ALA A 73 -1.97 -8.47 -3.16
C ALA A 73 -1.29 -8.22 -4.51
N GLU A 74 -1.15 -6.96 -4.92
CA GLU A 74 -0.56 -6.58 -6.21
C GLU A 74 0.96 -6.80 -6.27
N PHE A 75 1.67 -6.71 -5.16
CA PHE A 75 3.14 -6.64 -5.12
C PHE A 75 3.93 -7.66 -5.97
N TYR A 76 3.43 -8.89 -6.12
CA TYR A 76 4.11 -9.94 -6.91
C TYR A 76 3.46 -10.20 -8.28
N LEU A 77 2.47 -9.41 -8.69
CA LEU A 77 1.93 -9.43 -10.04
C LEU A 77 2.96 -8.83 -11.01
N ASN A 78 2.99 -9.35 -12.22
CA ASN A 78 3.77 -8.74 -13.29
C ASN A 78 2.95 -7.59 -13.92
N SER A 79 3.63 -6.61 -14.51
CA SER A 79 2.98 -5.48 -15.18
C SER A 79 2.10 -5.87 -16.39
N ASP A 80 2.26 -7.07 -16.93
CA ASP A 80 1.42 -7.62 -18.00
C ASP A 80 0.28 -8.52 -17.48
N ASP A 81 0.19 -8.73 -16.17
CA ASP A 81 -0.89 -9.46 -15.54
C ASP A 81 -2.19 -8.66 -15.64
N PRO A 82 -3.28 -9.24 -16.17
CA PRO A 82 -4.55 -8.52 -16.33
C PRO A 82 -5.19 -8.08 -15.00
N ARG A 83 -4.74 -8.63 -13.86
CA ARG A 83 -5.23 -8.26 -12.53
C ARG A 83 -4.55 -7.00 -11.99
N ASP A 84 -3.33 -6.72 -12.45
CA ASP A 84 -2.44 -5.68 -11.91
C ASP A 84 -3.12 -4.31 -11.84
N GLN A 85 -3.53 -3.79 -13.00
CA GLN A 85 -4.21 -2.50 -13.13
C GLN A 85 -5.45 -2.39 -12.22
N PHE A 86 -6.26 -3.45 -12.14
CA PHE A 86 -7.47 -3.45 -11.32
C PHE A 86 -7.13 -3.37 -9.82
N VAL A 87 -6.14 -4.14 -9.37
CA VAL A 87 -5.75 -4.19 -7.96
C VAL A 87 -5.07 -2.88 -7.55
N TYR A 88 -4.24 -2.31 -8.44
CA TYR A 88 -3.65 -0.99 -8.26
C TYR A 88 -4.71 0.12 -8.13
N GLU A 89 -5.73 0.13 -8.98
CA GLU A 89 -6.85 1.08 -8.88
C GLU A 89 -7.62 0.92 -7.56
N LYS A 90 -7.80 -0.31 -7.11
CA LYS A 90 -8.40 -0.63 -5.81
C LYS A 90 -7.57 -0.12 -4.65
N TYR A 91 -6.26 -0.39 -4.65
CA TYR A 91 -5.30 0.13 -3.68
C TYR A 91 -5.44 1.65 -3.54
N ARG A 92 -5.37 2.39 -4.65
CA ARG A 92 -5.42 3.86 -4.65
C ARG A 92 -6.78 4.41 -4.24
N THR A 93 -7.86 3.81 -4.72
CA THR A 93 -9.21 4.24 -4.34
C THR A 93 -9.44 4.08 -2.85
N ASN A 94 -8.99 2.98 -2.26
CA ASN A 94 -9.10 2.73 -0.83
C ASN A 94 -8.16 3.65 -0.04
N PHE A 95 -6.95 3.93 -0.55
CA PHE A 95 -6.01 4.87 0.06
C PHE A 95 -6.66 6.25 0.28
N TYR A 96 -7.15 6.89 -0.79
CA TYR A 96 -7.72 8.23 -0.68
C TYR A 96 -9.07 8.29 0.06
N LYS A 97 -9.73 7.16 0.31
CA LYS A 97 -10.88 7.07 1.22
C LYS A 97 -10.46 6.94 2.68
N GLY A 98 -9.35 6.26 2.95
CA GLY A 98 -8.86 5.98 4.30
C GLY A 98 -8.07 7.12 4.92
N TYR A 99 -7.24 7.78 4.11
CA TYR A 99 -6.39 8.90 4.56
C TYR A 99 -7.00 10.21 4.05
N THR A 100 -7.68 10.93 4.94
CA THR A 100 -8.42 12.17 4.60
C THR A 100 -7.94 13.39 5.39
N ASP A 101 -6.94 13.20 6.25
CA ASP A 101 -6.42 14.14 7.23
C ASP A 101 -5.19 14.93 6.75
N PHE A 102 -4.87 14.86 5.46
CA PHE A 102 -3.80 15.63 4.84
C PHE A 102 -4.30 16.45 3.64
N GLU A 103 -3.85 17.70 3.56
CA GLU A 103 -4.08 18.53 2.38
C GLU A 103 -2.99 18.27 1.35
N TYR A 104 -3.42 17.96 0.12
CA TYR A 104 -2.51 17.73 -0.99
C TYR A 104 -3.00 18.36 -2.28
N GLU A 105 -2.03 18.75 -3.10
CA GLU A 105 -2.26 19.17 -4.47
C GLU A 105 -1.70 18.09 -5.42
N SER A 106 -2.48 17.71 -6.43
CA SER A 106 -2.06 16.77 -7.47
C SER A 106 -1.62 17.52 -8.73
N TYR A 107 -0.46 17.13 -9.26
CA TYR A 107 0.14 17.72 -10.45
C TYR A 107 0.50 16.64 -11.47
N LYS A 108 0.55 17.06 -12.74
CA LYS A 108 1.08 16.29 -13.86
C LYS A 108 2.25 17.08 -14.44
N VAL A 109 3.47 16.64 -14.16
CA VAL A 109 4.69 17.30 -14.66
C VAL A 109 4.99 16.75 -16.05
N PRO A 110 5.04 17.57 -17.11
CA PRO A 110 5.37 17.09 -18.45
C PRO A 110 6.75 16.42 -18.47
N TYR A 111 6.84 15.25 -19.09
CA TYR A 111 8.09 14.52 -19.29
C TYR A 111 8.03 13.68 -20.57
N GLU A 112 8.97 13.93 -21.48
CA GLU A 112 8.97 13.37 -22.84
C GLU A 112 7.59 13.52 -23.51
N ASN A 113 6.98 12.40 -23.93
CA ASN A 113 5.66 12.37 -24.59
C ASN A 113 4.51 12.05 -23.60
N SER A 114 4.73 12.25 -22.29
CA SER A 114 3.76 11.91 -21.24
C SER A 114 3.87 12.88 -20.05
N TYR A 115 3.33 12.46 -18.89
CA TYR A 115 3.34 13.21 -17.65
C TYR A 115 3.73 12.31 -16.48
N LEU A 116 4.55 12.85 -15.56
CA LEU A 116 4.83 12.24 -14.27
C LEU A 116 3.79 12.71 -13.24
N PRO A 117 3.11 11.81 -12.53
CA PRO A 117 2.23 12.19 -11.43
C PRO A 117 3.06 12.70 -10.25
N VAL A 118 2.63 13.80 -9.64
CA VAL A 118 3.26 14.38 -8.46
C VAL A 118 2.19 14.76 -7.45
N VAL A 119 2.42 14.41 -6.18
CA VAL A 119 1.66 14.92 -5.04
C VAL A 119 2.53 15.92 -4.30
N LYS A 120 1.96 17.08 -4.00
CA LYS A 120 2.59 18.12 -3.20
C LYS A 120 1.82 18.25 -1.89
N LEU A 121 2.52 17.98 -0.79
CA LEU A 121 2.02 18.19 0.56
C LEU A 121 2.29 19.64 0.97
N ILE A 122 1.26 20.32 1.50
CA ILE A 122 1.35 21.74 1.84
C ILE A 122 1.73 21.89 3.31
N THR A 123 2.88 22.53 3.57
CA THR A 123 3.31 22.89 4.92
C THR A 123 3.33 24.40 5.07
N PRO A 124 2.33 25.01 5.75
CA PRO A 124 2.25 26.46 5.91
C PRO A 124 3.52 27.04 6.55
N GLY A 125 4.05 28.11 5.95
CA GLY A 125 5.26 28.79 6.44
C GLY A 125 6.59 28.11 6.09
N ALA A 126 6.57 27.01 5.32
CA ALA A 126 7.80 26.39 4.82
C ALA A 126 8.59 27.35 3.91
N THR A 127 9.91 27.43 4.12
CA THR A 127 10.83 28.31 3.36
C THR A 127 11.68 27.54 2.35
N LYS A 128 11.58 26.21 2.31
CA LYS A 128 12.34 25.31 1.45
C LYS A 128 11.42 24.22 0.91
N ASN A 129 11.78 23.70 -0.26
CA ASN A 129 11.13 22.54 -0.86
C ASN A 129 12.03 21.30 -0.70
N LEU A 130 11.42 20.17 -0.38
CA LEU A 130 12.03 18.86 -0.46
C LEU A 130 11.41 18.13 -1.66
N LEU A 131 12.26 17.66 -2.57
CA LEU A 131 11.84 16.76 -3.63
C LEU A 131 12.22 15.34 -3.21
N PHE A 132 11.23 14.45 -3.23
CA PHE A 132 11.39 13.09 -2.73
C PHE A 132 10.97 12.09 -3.81
N PHE A 133 11.79 11.05 -3.98
CA PHE A 133 11.55 9.95 -4.89
C PHE A 133 11.76 8.65 -4.13
N ALA A 134 10.85 7.71 -4.36
CA ALA A 134 10.98 6.36 -3.82
C ALA A 134 11.78 5.45 -4.78
N GLY A 135 11.93 4.19 -4.38
CA GLY A 135 12.59 3.16 -5.18
C GLY A 135 11.70 2.59 -6.29
N PHE A 136 12.20 1.53 -6.93
CA PHE A 136 11.52 0.86 -8.06
C PHE A 136 10.18 0.22 -7.67
N ASP A 137 10.10 -0.35 -6.48
CA ASP A 137 8.97 -1.15 -5.97
C ASP A 137 8.08 -0.34 -5.02
N SER A 138 8.03 0.99 -5.18
CA SER A 138 7.34 1.90 -4.28
C SER A 138 6.30 2.74 -4.99
N TYR A 139 5.17 2.95 -4.32
CA TYR A 139 4.16 3.91 -4.76
C TYR A 139 4.32 5.26 -4.06
N MET A 140 3.93 6.34 -4.75
CA MET A 140 3.93 7.70 -4.20
C MET A 140 3.07 7.78 -2.93
N GLU A 141 1.93 7.10 -2.91
CA GLU A 141 1.01 7.02 -1.78
C GLU A 141 1.67 6.43 -0.52
N GLU A 142 2.63 5.49 -0.64
CA GLU A 142 3.40 5.01 0.53
C GLU A 142 4.21 6.12 1.18
N MET A 143 4.79 7.01 0.38
CA MET A 143 5.60 8.13 0.88
C MET A 143 4.72 9.22 1.51
N VAL A 144 3.49 9.37 1.01
CA VAL A 144 2.51 10.31 1.58
C VAL A 144 2.11 9.88 3.00
N LYS A 145 1.99 8.57 3.27
CA LYS A 145 1.67 8.06 4.63
C LYS A 145 2.65 8.55 5.69
N TRP A 146 3.94 8.66 5.37
CA TRP A 146 4.97 9.11 6.31
C TRP A 146 4.83 10.57 6.76
N HIS A 147 3.98 11.35 6.11
CA HIS A 147 3.64 12.70 6.59
C HIS A 147 2.48 12.68 7.61
N ILE A 148 1.71 11.60 7.64
CA ILE A 148 0.47 11.46 8.41
C ILE A 148 0.75 10.77 9.77
N LEU A 149 1.75 9.91 9.83
CA LEU A 149 2.24 9.23 11.04
C LEU A 149 3.26 10.08 11.81
#